data_AF-A0A0A1PQQ2-F1
#
_entry.id   AF-A0A0A1PQQ2-F1
#
_cell.length_a   1.000
_cell.length_b   1.000
_cell.length_c   1.000
_cell.angle_alpha   90.00
_cell.angle_beta   90.00
_cell.angle_gamma   90.00
#
_symmetry.space_group_name_H-M   'P 1'
#
loop_
_entity.id
_entity.type
_entity.pdbx_description
1 polymer ?
#
loop_
_entity_poly.entity_id
_entity_poly.type
_entity_poly.pdbx_seq_one_letter_code
_entity_poly.pdbx_strand_id
1 'polypeptide(L)'
;MCHALKVRWTVIPRTAPRPWIACGGCGAARPFQASGKIRLNANGRRLDAWLIYQCAGCGGTWNRPIFERRKVRAIDPAVLAALQSNDPDWIRAETFNLDALRRRSARIEEFPDVTVTKDLPRDTPGWTRLAIELIAPLPVSTRLDRLLASELKLSRTRLQALHDGGALTTRCGRADALRRRIRTGTQVILDLAGETDRERSWRALATGDGP
;
A
#
# COMPACT_ATOMS: atom_id res chain seq x y z
N MET A 1 4.59 34.33 -8.17
CA MET A 1 5.33 33.09 -8.53
C MET A 1 5.05 32.04 -7.44
N CYS A 2 4.57 30.84 -7.79
CA CYS A 2 4.26 29.80 -6.80
C CYS A 2 5.51 28.96 -6.53
N HIS A 3 6.19 29.20 -5.42
CA HIS A 3 7.37 28.43 -4.98
C HIS A 3 6.90 27.24 -4.15
N ALA A 4 6.68 26.10 -4.81
CA ALA A 4 6.27 24.86 -4.14
C ALA A 4 7.40 23.82 -4.16
N LEU A 5 7.84 23.37 -2.98
CA LEU A 5 8.73 22.23 -2.84
C LEU A 5 7.95 20.96 -3.19
N LYS A 6 8.45 20.18 -4.16
CA LYS A 6 7.79 18.96 -4.60
C LYS A 6 8.54 17.75 -4.08
N VAL A 7 7.89 16.96 -3.24
CA VAL A 7 8.40 15.69 -2.72
C VAL A 7 7.52 14.55 -3.18
N ARG A 8 8.12 13.37 -3.35
CA ARG A 8 7.42 12.14 -3.68
C ARG A 8 7.58 11.16 -2.53
N TRP A 9 6.47 10.63 -2.05
CA TRP A 9 6.45 9.61 -1.01
C TRP A 9 5.93 8.31 -1.60
N THR A 10 6.79 7.30 -1.65
CA THR A 10 6.42 5.94 -2.02
C THR A 10 6.03 5.20 -0.75
N VAL A 11 4.75 4.86 -0.62
CA VAL A 11 4.15 4.21 0.54
C VAL A 11 4.01 2.72 0.27
N ILE A 12 4.77 1.92 1.01
CA ILE A 12 4.82 0.46 0.86
C ILE A 12 4.17 -0.17 2.10
N PRO A 13 3.08 -0.93 1.98
CA PRO A 13 2.51 -1.66 3.11
C PRO A 13 3.49 -2.72 3.58
N ARG A 14 3.66 -2.87 4.90
CA ARG A 14 4.58 -3.85 5.48
C ARG A 14 3.93 -5.22 5.61
N THR A 15 2.81 -5.28 6.35
CA THR A 15 2.12 -6.53 6.64
C THR A 15 1.07 -6.86 5.58
N ALA A 16 1.11 -8.09 5.07
CA ALA A 16 0.15 -8.60 4.09
C ALA A 16 -1.24 -8.82 4.71
N PRO A 17 -2.33 -8.63 3.93
CA PRO A 17 -3.68 -8.92 4.39
C PRO A 17 -3.86 -10.42 4.68
N ARG A 18 -4.64 -10.75 5.70
CA ARG A 18 -4.94 -12.14 6.10
C ARG A 18 -6.42 -12.45 5.94
N PRO A 19 -6.83 -13.27 4.95
CA PRO A 19 -8.21 -13.74 4.86
C PRO A 19 -8.53 -14.71 6.00
N TRP A 20 -9.75 -14.65 6.50
CA TRP A 20 -10.27 -15.64 7.45
C TRP A 20 -10.90 -16.79 6.67
N ILE A 21 -10.32 -17.98 6.79
CA ILE A 21 -10.74 -19.18 6.06
C ILE A 21 -11.06 -20.28 7.07
N ALA A 22 -12.05 -21.11 6.77
CA ALA A 22 -12.36 -22.30 7.55
C ALA A 22 -11.14 -23.25 7.55
N CYS A 23 -10.56 -23.47 8.73
CA CYS A 23 -9.39 -24.32 8.88
C CYS A 23 -9.82 -25.71 9.37
N GLY A 24 -9.56 -26.76 8.56
CA GLY A 24 -9.86 -28.14 8.93
C GLY A 24 -9.12 -28.60 10.21
N GLY A 25 -7.87 -28.18 10.39
CA GLY A 25 -7.08 -28.54 11.58
C GLY A 25 -7.50 -27.81 12.87
N CYS A 26 -8.11 -26.62 12.76
CA CYS A 26 -8.57 -25.88 13.94
C CYS A 26 -10.09 -26.01 14.18
N GLY A 27 -10.84 -26.58 13.25
CA GLY A 27 -12.31 -26.67 13.31
C GLY A 27 -13.04 -25.32 13.26
N ALA A 28 -12.36 -24.22 12.89
CA ALA A 28 -12.92 -22.88 12.93
C ALA A 28 -12.30 -21.96 11.87
N ALA A 29 -12.93 -20.81 11.60
CA ALA A 29 -12.35 -19.77 10.78
C ALA A 29 -11.09 -19.19 11.47
N ARG A 30 -9.98 -19.16 10.75
CA ARG A 30 -8.69 -18.64 11.24
C ARG A 30 -8.09 -17.69 10.20
N PRO A 31 -7.25 -16.73 10.61
CA PRO A 31 -6.48 -15.92 9.68
C PRO A 31 -5.40 -16.77 9.01
N PHE A 32 -5.29 -16.64 7.69
CA PHE A 32 -4.29 -17.31 6.88
C PHE A 32 -3.26 -16.30 6.35
N GLN A 33 -1.99 -16.64 6.44
CA GLN A 33 -0.88 -15.82 5.94
C GLN A 33 -0.30 -16.44 4.66
N ALA A 34 -0.01 -15.60 3.66
CA ALA A 34 0.67 -16.06 2.45
C ALA A 34 2.04 -16.65 2.80
N SER A 35 2.35 -17.83 2.28
CA SER A 35 3.62 -18.52 2.56
C SER A 35 4.77 -18.07 1.66
N GLY A 36 4.51 -17.16 0.72
CA GLY A 36 5.48 -16.74 -0.29
C GLY A 36 5.77 -17.81 -1.35
N LYS A 37 4.88 -18.80 -1.53
CA LYS A 37 5.10 -19.91 -2.47
C LYS A 37 3.91 -20.13 -3.39
N ILE A 38 4.21 -20.49 -4.63
CA ILE A 38 3.27 -20.89 -5.66
C ILE A 38 3.31 -22.41 -5.82
N ARG A 39 2.13 -23.03 -5.90
CA ARG A 39 1.98 -24.41 -6.36
C ARG A 39 1.56 -24.39 -7.81
N LEU A 40 2.34 -25.06 -8.66
CA LEU A 40 1.98 -25.34 -10.04
C LEU A 40 1.63 -26.82 -10.19
N ASN A 41 0.59 -27.13 -10.97
CA ASN A 41 0.24 -28.49 -11.32
C ASN A 41 -0.08 -28.58 -12.81
N ALA A 42 0.70 -29.37 -13.53
CA ALA A 42 0.51 -29.59 -14.96
C ALA A 42 -0.42 -30.79 -15.20
N ASN A 43 -1.33 -30.65 -16.18
CA ASN A 43 -2.14 -31.73 -16.69
C ASN A 43 -2.19 -31.64 -18.23
N GLY A 44 -1.26 -32.34 -18.88
CA GLY A 44 -1.04 -32.23 -20.31
C GLY A 44 -0.73 -30.78 -20.72
N ARG A 45 -1.57 -30.21 -21.59
CA ARG A 45 -1.42 -28.83 -22.09
C ARG A 45 -2.08 -27.77 -21.19
N ARG A 46 -2.50 -28.14 -19.98
CA ARG A 46 -3.16 -27.25 -19.02
C ARG A 46 -2.34 -27.12 -17.74
N LEU A 47 -2.48 -25.97 -17.09
CA LEU A 47 -1.80 -25.64 -15.85
C LEU A 47 -2.82 -25.12 -14.83
N ASP A 48 -2.65 -25.58 -13.60
CA ASP A 48 -3.28 -25.03 -12.41
C ASP A 48 -2.21 -24.29 -11.60
N ALA A 49 -2.57 -23.14 -11.05
CA ALA A 49 -1.68 -22.33 -10.22
C ALA A 49 -2.41 -21.85 -8.96
N TRP A 50 -1.79 -22.08 -7.80
CA TRP A 50 -2.30 -21.61 -6.52
C TRP A 50 -1.22 -20.84 -5.76
N LEU A 51 -1.64 -19.75 -5.09
CA LEU A 51 -0.83 -19.12 -4.05
C LEU A 51 -1.08 -19.85 -2.73
N ILE A 52 -0.02 -20.33 -2.10
CA ILE A 52 -0.08 -21.10 -0.87
C ILE A 52 -0.21 -20.15 0.32
N TYR A 53 -1.16 -20.44 1.19
CA TYR A 53 -1.37 -19.79 2.48
C TYR A 53 -1.29 -20.80 3.61
N GLN A 54 -0.93 -20.34 4.81
CA GLN A 54 -0.84 -21.15 6.02
C GLN A 54 -1.69 -20.54 7.14
N CYS A 55 -2.41 -21.39 7.87
CA CYS A 55 -3.18 -21.02 9.04
C CYS A 55 -2.23 -20.49 10.12
N ALA A 56 -2.49 -19.29 10.64
CA ALA A 56 -1.66 -18.70 11.70
C ALA A 56 -1.72 -19.49 13.04
N GLY A 57 -2.72 -20.35 13.22
CA GLY A 57 -2.90 -21.14 14.44
C GLY A 57 -2.24 -22.52 14.41
N CYS A 58 -2.42 -23.28 13.33
CA CYS A 58 -1.95 -24.68 13.24
C CYS A 58 -0.98 -24.96 12.08
N GLY A 59 -0.66 -23.96 11.25
CA GLY A 59 0.21 -24.13 10.07
C GLY A 59 -0.44 -24.88 8.89
N GLY A 60 -1.69 -25.33 9.02
CA GLY A 60 -2.42 -26.00 7.94
C GLY A 60 -2.52 -25.15 6.67
N THR A 61 -2.45 -25.80 5.51
CA THR A 61 -2.34 -25.12 4.22
C THR A 61 -3.70 -24.86 3.58
N TRP A 62 -3.84 -23.69 2.97
CA TRP A 62 -4.91 -23.37 2.02
C TRP A 62 -4.30 -22.90 0.70
N ASN A 63 -4.70 -23.52 -0.40
CA ASN A 63 -4.23 -23.18 -1.75
C ASN A 63 -5.23 -22.22 -2.39
N ARG A 64 -4.93 -20.91 -2.40
CA ARG A 64 -5.80 -19.92 -3.05
C ARG A 64 -5.62 -20.01 -4.56
N PRO A 65 -6.65 -20.34 -5.36
CA PRO A 65 -6.51 -20.43 -6.80
C PRO A 65 -6.18 -19.08 -7.42
N ILE A 66 -5.13 -19.05 -8.26
CA ILE A 66 -4.83 -17.94 -9.18
C ILE A 66 -5.57 -18.20 -10.48
N PHE A 67 -5.39 -19.41 -11.04
CA PHE A 67 -6.20 -19.96 -12.12
C PHE A 67 -6.17 -21.48 -12.07
N GLU A 68 -7.20 -22.10 -12.66
CA GLU A 68 -7.32 -23.54 -12.77
C GLU A 68 -7.63 -23.92 -14.22
N ARG A 69 -7.03 -25.02 -14.67
CA ARG A 69 -7.19 -25.66 -15.99
C ARG A 69 -6.93 -24.74 -17.17
N ARG A 70 -6.04 -23.76 -17.03
CA ARG A 70 -5.72 -22.79 -18.09
C ARG A 70 -4.77 -23.42 -19.10
N LYS A 71 -5.04 -23.25 -20.40
CA LYS A 71 -4.14 -23.73 -21.47
C LYS A 71 -2.80 -22.99 -21.34
N VAL A 72 -1.68 -23.72 -21.33
CA VAL A 72 -0.34 -23.12 -21.15
C VAL A 72 -0.08 -22.00 -22.17
N ARG A 73 -0.44 -22.24 -23.44
CA ARG A 73 -0.31 -21.25 -24.53
C ARG A 73 -1.14 -19.97 -24.38
N ALA A 74 -2.09 -19.94 -23.44
CA ALA A 74 -2.95 -18.79 -23.15
C ALA A 74 -2.54 -18.10 -21.84
N ILE A 75 -1.43 -18.53 -21.23
CA ILE A 75 -0.81 -17.86 -20.09
C ILE A 75 0.20 -16.88 -20.68
N ASP A 76 0.16 -15.65 -20.20
CA ASP A 76 1.17 -14.65 -20.55
C ASP A 76 2.56 -15.19 -20.17
N PRO A 77 3.56 -15.18 -21.09
CA PRO A 77 4.88 -15.72 -20.81
C PRO A 77 5.55 -15.12 -19.57
N ALA A 78 5.37 -13.82 -19.29
CA ALA A 78 5.92 -13.17 -18.11
C ALA A 78 5.25 -13.68 -16.83
N VAL A 79 3.93 -13.90 -16.86
CA VAL A 79 3.19 -14.51 -15.74
C VAL A 79 3.65 -15.96 -15.53
N LEU A 80 3.81 -16.74 -16.59
CA LEU A 80 4.28 -18.12 -16.49
C LEU A 80 5.67 -18.18 -15.87
N ALA A 81 6.61 -17.35 -16.33
CA ALA A 81 7.95 -17.27 -15.78
C ALA A 81 7.94 -16.88 -14.30
N ALA A 82 7.18 -15.86 -13.92
CA ALA A 82 7.05 -15.43 -12.52
C ALA A 82 6.49 -16.54 -11.61
N LEU A 83 5.50 -17.30 -12.09
CA LEU A 83 4.95 -18.44 -11.35
C LEU A 83 5.95 -19.58 -11.22
N GLN A 84 6.75 -19.85 -12.25
CA GLN A 84 7.76 -20.91 -12.24
C GLN A 84 8.94 -20.57 -11.33
N SER A 85 9.38 -19.31 -11.32
CA SER A 85 10.49 -18.84 -10.49
C SER A 85 10.10 -18.53 -9.04
N ASN A 86 8.81 -18.56 -8.70
CA ASN A 86 8.30 -18.00 -7.44
C ASN A 86 8.73 -16.54 -7.24
N ASP A 87 8.53 -15.72 -8.26
CA ASP A 87 8.90 -14.30 -8.24
C ASP A 87 8.32 -13.58 -7.00
N PRO A 88 9.16 -13.04 -6.10
CA PRO A 88 8.71 -12.45 -4.85
C PRO A 88 7.81 -11.23 -5.05
N ASP A 89 8.07 -10.40 -6.06
CA ASP A 89 7.32 -9.17 -6.31
C ASP A 89 5.95 -9.49 -6.91
N TRP A 90 5.89 -10.48 -7.81
CA TRP A 90 4.64 -10.99 -8.36
C TRP A 90 3.79 -11.65 -7.27
N ILE A 91 4.40 -12.50 -6.43
CA ILE A 91 3.72 -13.11 -5.28
C ILE A 91 3.21 -12.03 -4.32
N ARG A 92 4.01 -10.98 -4.08
CA ARG A 92 3.61 -9.86 -3.24
C ARG A 92 2.40 -9.14 -3.83
N ALA A 93 2.41 -8.81 -5.12
CA ALA A 93 1.28 -8.18 -5.79
C ALA A 93 0.00 -9.03 -5.67
N GLU A 94 0.11 -10.35 -5.90
CA GLU A 94 -1.02 -11.27 -5.82
C GLU A 94 -1.48 -11.48 -4.36
N THR A 95 -0.58 -11.43 -3.39
CA THR A 95 -0.91 -11.46 -1.95
C THR A 95 -1.78 -10.26 -1.54
N PHE A 96 -1.48 -9.07 -2.08
CA PHE A 96 -2.24 -7.84 -1.84
C PHE A 96 -3.45 -7.66 -2.77
N ASN A 97 -3.77 -8.65 -3.62
CA ASN A 97 -4.97 -8.65 -4.44
C ASN A 97 -6.23 -8.87 -3.57
N LEU A 98 -6.73 -7.79 -2.97
CA LEU A 98 -7.86 -7.82 -2.04
C LEU A 98 -9.14 -8.35 -2.69
N ASP A 99 -9.34 -8.11 -3.99
CA ASP A 99 -10.53 -8.61 -4.68
C ASP A 99 -10.47 -10.13 -4.87
N ALA A 100 -9.28 -10.68 -5.12
CA ALA A 100 -9.08 -12.14 -5.11
C ALA A 100 -9.34 -12.76 -3.74
N LEU A 101 -8.96 -12.07 -2.66
CA LEU A 101 -9.25 -12.51 -1.29
C LEU A 101 -10.74 -12.44 -0.97
N ARG A 102 -11.42 -11.34 -1.32
CA ARG A 102 -12.86 -11.13 -1.04
C ARG A 102 -13.75 -12.18 -1.71
N ARG A 103 -13.34 -12.70 -2.87
CA ARG A 103 -14.05 -13.82 -3.53
C ARG A 103 -14.03 -15.12 -2.73
N ARG A 104 -13.11 -15.28 -1.78
CA ARG A 104 -12.93 -16.51 -0.99
C ARG A 104 -13.19 -16.33 0.50
N SER A 105 -13.20 -15.10 0.99
CA SER A 105 -13.44 -14.79 2.40
C SER A 105 -14.21 -13.49 2.55
N ALA A 106 -15.25 -13.52 3.39
CA ALA A 106 -15.99 -12.33 3.77
C ALA A 106 -15.23 -11.42 4.74
N ARG A 107 -14.22 -11.96 5.45
CA ARG A 107 -13.45 -11.23 6.46
C ARG A 107 -11.97 -11.26 6.11
N ILE A 108 -11.38 -10.09 5.93
CA ILE A 108 -9.95 -9.92 5.68
C ILE A 108 -9.39 -8.99 6.75
N GLU A 109 -8.36 -9.44 7.45
CA GLU A 109 -7.56 -8.57 8.30
C GLU A 109 -6.61 -7.77 7.43
N GLU A 110 -6.70 -6.45 7.53
CA GLU A 110 -5.79 -5.49 6.89
C GLU A 110 -5.00 -4.76 7.96
N PHE A 111 -3.75 -4.43 7.66
CA PHE A 111 -2.84 -3.80 8.61
C PHE A 111 -2.42 -2.40 8.12
N PRO A 112 -2.44 -1.37 8.99
CA PRO A 112 -2.15 0.01 8.61
C PRO A 112 -0.66 0.37 8.65
N ASP A 113 0.22 -0.62 8.81
CA ASP A 113 1.64 -0.42 8.91
C ASP A 113 2.28 -0.27 7.53
N VAL A 114 3.01 0.83 7.37
CA VAL A 114 3.63 1.23 6.10
C VAL A 114 5.05 1.70 6.33
N THR A 115 5.89 1.51 5.32
CA THR A 115 7.19 2.16 5.18
C THR A 115 7.07 3.22 4.09
N VAL A 116 7.69 4.38 4.31
CA VAL A 116 7.64 5.51 3.38
C VAL A 116 9.05 5.82 2.90
N THR A 117 9.28 5.70 1.60
CA THR A 117 10.49 6.20 0.95
C THR A 117 10.21 7.59 0.40
N LYS A 118 11.10 8.55 0.63
CA LYS A 118 10.91 9.96 0.30
C LYS A 118 11.97 10.38 -0.71
N ASP A 119 11.53 10.94 -1.82
CA ASP A 119 12.40 11.46 -2.88
C ASP A 119 12.12 12.94 -3.11
N LEU A 120 13.16 13.72 -3.39
CA LEU A 120 13.07 15.13 -3.76
C LEU A 120 13.29 15.29 -5.28
N PRO A 121 12.24 15.18 -6.12
CA PRO A 121 12.39 15.31 -7.57
C PRO A 121 12.77 16.72 -8.03
N ARG A 122 12.49 17.76 -7.22
CA ARG A 122 12.86 19.14 -7.53
C ARG A 122 13.10 19.92 -6.24
N ASP A 123 14.32 20.41 -6.07
CA ASP A 123 14.62 21.41 -5.06
C ASP A 123 14.11 22.79 -5.51
N THR A 124 13.57 23.56 -4.58
CA THR A 124 13.07 24.91 -4.84
C THR A 124 13.36 25.78 -3.63
N PRO A 125 14.37 26.67 -3.70
CA PRO A 125 14.71 27.55 -2.59
C PRO A 125 13.58 28.57 -2.34
N GLY A 126 13.41 28.99 -1.09
CA GLY A 126 12.40 30.00 -0.73
C GLY A 126 10.96 29.53 -0.92
N TRP A 127 10.72 28.22 -0.87
CA TRP A 127 9.40 27.64 -1.04
C TRP A 127 8.45 28.05 0.10
N THR A 128 7.20 28.32 -0.25
CA THR A 128 6.12 28.64 0.69
C THR A 128 5.06 27.54 0.73
N ARG A 129 5.09 26.60 -0.23
CA ARG A 129 4.15 25.47 -0.30
C ARG A 129 4.88 24.14 -0.37
N LEU A 130 4.40 23.14 0.35
CA LEU A 130 4.88 21.76 0.26
C LEU A 130 3.88 20.94 -0.55
N ALA A 131 4.29 20.41 -1.69
CA ALA A 131 3.51 19.49 -2.50
C ALA A 131 4.04 18.07 -2.35
N ILE A 132 3.25 17.20 -1.75
CA ILE A 132 3.55 15.77 -1.53
C ILE A 132 2.77 14.94 -2.55
N GLU A 133 3.48 14.25 -3.43
CA GLU A 133 2.91 13.24 -4.32
C GLU A 133 3.02 11.86 -3.68
N LEU A 134 1.89 11.18 -3.49
CA LEU A 134 1.85 9.83 -2.95
C LEU A 134 1.80 8.77 -4.06
N ILE A 135 2.69 7.80 -3.96
CA ILE A 135 2.71 6.59 -4.78
C ILE A 135 2.47 5.39 -3.88
N ALA A 136 1.49 4.54 -4.21
CA ALA A 136 1.17 3.32 -3.47
C ALA A 136 1.16 2.15 -4.46
N PRO A 137 2.30 1.47 -4.68
CA PRO A 137 2.40 0.36 -5.65
C PRO A 137 1.47 -0.83 -5.31
N LEU A 138 1.09 -0.96 -4.04
CA LEU A 138 0.18 -1.99 -3.54
C LEU A 138 -0.98 -1.32 -2.79
N PRO A 139 -2.15 -1.97 -2.67
CA PRO A 139 -3.23 -1.52 -1.80
C PRO A 139 -2.77 -1.23 -0.37
N VAL A 140 -2.96 0.01 0.08
CA VAL A 140 -2.65 0.47 1.44
C VAL A 140 -3.94 0.66 2.23
N SER A 141 -4.00 0.07 3.42
CA SER A 141 -5.17 0.21 4.31
C SER A 141 -5.16 1.49 5.15
N THR A 142 -3.99 2.12 5.29
CA THR A 142 -3.75 3.34 6.07
C THR A 142 -4.49 4.54 5.48
N ARG A 143 -5.08 5.33 6.38
CA ARG A 143 -5.71 6.61 6.04
C ARG A 143 -4.66 7.70 5.83
N LEU A 144 -5.01 8.67 4.99
CA LEU A 144 -4.14 9.80 4.67
C LEU A 144 -3.74 10.61 5.91
N ASP A 145 -4.68 10.94 6.79
CA ASP A 145 -4.41 11.66 8.05
C ASP A 145 -3.40 10.93 8.95
N ARG A 146 -3.51 9.61 9.06
CA ARG A 146 -2.60 8.79 9.87
C ARG A 146 -1.17 8.80 9.31
N LEU A 147 -1.04 8.70 7.99
CA LEU A 147 0.26 8.79 7.31
C LEU A 147 0.89 10.18 7.50
N LEU A 148 0.13 11.24 7.20
CA LEU A 148 0.63 12.61 7.33
C LEU A 148 1.02 12.92 8.79
N ALA A 149 0.24 12.46 9.77
CA ALA A 149 0.53 12.66 11.18
C ALA A 149 1.85 11.98 11.59
N SER A 150 2.09 10.74 11.14
CA SER A 150 3.30 10.01 11.48
C SER A 150 4.56 10.57 10.80
N GLU A 151 4.44 10.96 9.54
CA GLU A 151 5.56 11.44 8.73
C GLU A 151 5.92 12.90 8.97
N LEU A 152 4.92 13.77 9.16
CA LEU A 152 5.12 15.21 9.43
C LEU A 152 5.21 15.53 10.93
N LYS A 153 5.09 14.52 11.80
CA LYS A 153 5.10 14.70 13.28
C LYS A 153 4.05 15.70 13.76
N LEU A 154 2.88 15.71 13.12
CA LEU A 154 1.75 16.58 13.48
C LEU A 154 0.66 15.78 14.15
N SER A 155 -0.08 16.42 15.06
CA SER A 155 -1.31 15.84 15.59
C SER A 155 -2.38 15.78 14.48
N ARG A 156 -3.27 14.77 14.56
CA ARG A 156 -4.40 14.65 13.63
C ARG A 156 -5.35 15.86 13.72
N THR A 157 -5.52 16.43 14.92
CA THR A 157 -6.32 17.65 15.12
C THR A 157 -5.69 18.85 14.41
N ARG A 158 -4.35 18.99 14.45
CA ARG A 158 -3.65 20.05 13.71
C ARG A 158 -3.78 19.87 12.20
N LEU A 159 -3.67 18.64 11.70
CA LEU A 159 -3.91 18.35 10.27
C LEU A 159 -5.34 18.69 9.83
N GLN A 160 -6.33 18.37 10.66
CA GLN A 160 -7.73 18.72 10.37
C GLN A 160 -7.93 20.23 10.39
N ALA A 161 -7.39 20.94 11.38
CA ALA A 161 -7.48 22.41 11.45
C ALA A 161 -6.82 23.09 10.25
N LEU A 162 -5.67 22.58 9.78
CA LEU A 162 -5.02 23.06 8.55
C LEU A 162 -5.90 22.79 7.32
N HIS A 163 -6.60 21.66 7.26
CA HIS A 163 -7.50 21.35 6.17
C HIS A 163 -8.75 22.25 6.16
N ASP A 164 -9.36 22.44 7.33
CA ASP A 164 -10.54 23.27 7.50
C ASP A 164 -10.23 24.75 7.23
N GLY A 165 -9.02 25.21 7.59
CA GLY A 165 -8.51 26.55 7.30
C GLY A 165 -7.97 26.73 5.88
N GLY A 166 -8.03 25.71 5.01
CA GLY A 166 -7.58 25.78 3.62
C GLY A 166 -6.05 25.76 3.41
N ALA A 167 -5.27 25.71 4.49
CA ALA A 167 -3.81 25.59 4.44
C ALA A 167 -3.35 24.18 4.02
N LEU A 168 -4.18 23.15 4.22
CA LEU A 168 -3.93 21.81 3.67
C LEU A 168 -5.02 21.49 2.65
N THR A 169 -4.63 21.34 1.39
CA THR A 169 -5.53 20.93 0.33
C THR A 169 -5.10 19.60 -0.27
N THR A 170 -6.08 18.82 -0.72
CA THR A 170 -5.80 17.66 -1.57
C THR A 170 -6.29 17.99 -2.97
N ARG A 171 -5.61 17.52 -4.02
CA ARG A 171 -5.98 17.86 -5.41
C ARG A 171 -7.41 17.46 -5.79
N CYS A 172 -8.02 16.52 -5.06
CA CYS A 172 -9.41 16.13 -5.25
C CYS A 172 -10.43 17.06 -4.58
N GLY A 173 -10.00 18.07 -3.79
CA GLY A 173 -10.87 19.09 -3.19
C GLY A 173 -11.97 18.55 -2.27
N ARG A 174 -11.89 17.31 -1.81
CA ARG A 174 -12.93 16.67 -1.00
C ARG A 174 -12.73 16.96 0.47
N ALA A 175 -13.81 17.32 1.17
CA ALA A 175 -13.81 17.55 2.62
C ALA A 175 -13.45 16.31 3.44
N ASP A 176 -13.68 15.10 2.92
CA ASP A 176 -13.34 13.84 3.58
C ASP A 176 -11.95 13.30 3.20
N ALA A 177 -11.18 14.02 2.37
CA ALA A 177 -9.96 13.50 1.73
C ALA A 177 -8.95 12.93 2.72
N LEU A 178 -8.77 13.59 3.88
CA LEU A 178 -7.89 13.14 4.95
C LEU A 178 -8.31 11.80 5.57
N ARG A 179 -9.60 11.47 5.55
CA ARG A 179 -10.16 10.26 6.14
C ARG A 179 -10.14 9.07 5.17
N ARG A 180 -9.74 9.27 3.91
CA ARG A 180 -9.71 8.23 2.88
C ARG A 180 -8.40 7.46 2.89
N ARG A 181 -8.44 6.25 2.33
CA ARG A 181 -7.25 5.43 2.08
C ARG A 181 -6.38 6.05 0.99
N ILE A 182 -5.08 5.86 1.12
CA ILE A 182 -4.09 6.35 0.17
C ILE A 182 -4.25 5.64 -1.18
N ARG A 183 -4.12 6.41 -2.26
CA ARG A 183 -4.06 5.90 -3.64
C ARG A 183 -2.91 6.57 -4.38
N THR A 184 -2.31 5.85 -5.33
CA THR A 184 -1.33 6.44 -6.25
C THR A 184 -1.91 7.66 -6.96
N GLY A 185 -1.13 8.74 -7.03
CA GLY A 185 -1.53 10.02 -7.61
C GLY A 185 -2.28 10.95 -6.65
N THR A 186 -2.41 10.57 -5.37
CA THR A 186 -2.89 11.50 -4.34
C THR A 186 -1.85 12.60 -4.15
N GLN A 187 -2.24 13.86 -4.37
CA GLN A 187 -1.41 15.02 -4.08
C GLN A 187 -1.96 15.78 -2.88
N VAL A 188 -1.09 16.05 -1.92
CA VAL A 188 -1.34 16.89 -0.76
C VAL A 188 -0.51 18.16 -0.92
N ILE A 189 -1.14 19.31 -0.75
CA ILE A 189 -0.48 20.62 -0.81
C ILE A 189 -0.69 21.28 0.55
N LEU A 190 0.41 21.61 1.22
CA LEU A 190 0.41 22.42 2.44
C LEU A 190 0.92 23.82 2.12
N ASP A 191 0.17 24.85 2.51
CA ASP A 191 0.59 26.24 2.51
C ASP A 191 1.29 26.55 3.85
N LEU A 192 2.59 26.82 3.78
CA LEU A 192 3.48 27.10 4.90
C LEU A 192 4.02 28.54 4.80
N ALA A 193 3.30 29.46 4.16
CA ALA A 193 3.72 30.85 4.01
C ALA A 193 4.00 31.52 5.38
N GLY A 194 3.21 31.18 6.41
CA GLY A 194 3.32 31.72 7.77
C GLY A 194 4.21 30.93 8.74
N GLU A 195 4.82 29.82 8.32
CA GLU A 195 5.67 28.99 9.18
C GLU A 195 7.14 29.41 9.07
N THR A 196 7.73 29.87 10.18
CA THR A 196 9.08 30.46 10.23
C THR A 196 10.21 29.44 10.04
N ASP A 197 10.02 28.19 10.48
CA ASP A 197 11.03 27.12 10.40
C ASP A 197 10.84 26.15 9.22
N ARG A 198 10.19 26.60 8.13
CA ARG A 198 9.84 25.74 6.99
C ARG A 198 11.04 25.06 6.33
N GLU A 199 12.15 25.77 6.14
CA GLU A 199 13.31 25.21 5.44
C GLU A 199 14.06 24.16 6.26
N ARG A 200 14.02 24.25 7.60
CA ARG A 200 14.78 23.35 8.48
C ARG A 200 13.92 22.20 8.99
N SER A 201 12.72 22.50 9.51
CA SER A 201 11.86 21.50 10.15
C SER A 201 11.00 20.74 9.13
N TRP A 202 10.35 21.46 8.21
CA TRP A 202 9.42 20.83 7.28
C TRP A 202 10.11 20.15 6.10
N ARG A 203 11.21 20.72 5.59
CA ARG A 203 12.02 20.09 4.55
C ARG A 203 12.56 18.74 5.02
N ALA A 204 13.20 18.69 6.19
CA ALA A 204 13.74 17.46 6.78
C ALA A 204 12.67 16.35 6.92
N LEU A 205 11.50 16.71 7.43
CA LEU A 205 10.37 15.78 7.57
C LEU A 205 9.82 15.33 6.20
N ALA A 206 9.85 16.20 5.20
CA ALA A 206 9.30 15.93 3.88
C ALA A 206 10.24 15.13 2.96
N THR A 207 11.55 15.30 3.07
CA THR A 207 12.55 14.59 2.26
C THR A 207 13.14 13.38 2.98
N GLY A 208 12.96 13.26 4.29
CA GLY A 208 13.62 12.24 5.09
C GLY A 208 15.06 12.60 5.45
N ASP A 209 15.52 13.79 5.07
CA ASP A 209 16.81 14.35 5.47
C ASP A 209 16.71 14.92 6.90
N GLY A 210 16.63 14.04 7.90
CA GLY A 210 17.04 14.38 9.25
C GLY A 210 18.56 14.22 9.40
N PRO A 211 19.20 14.87 10.39
CA PRO A 211 20.63 14.64 10.65
C PRO A 211 20.97 13.17 10.86
#